data_AF-A0A015VXK4-F1
#
_entry.id   AF-A0A015VXK4-F1
#
_cell.length_a   1.000
_cell.length_b   1.000
_cell.length_c   1.000
_cell.angle_alpha   90.00
_cell.angle_beta   90.00
_cell.angle_gamma   90.00
#
_symmetry.space_group_name_H-M   'P 1'
#
loop_
_entity.id
_entity.type
_entity.pdbx_description
1 polymer ?
#
loop_
_entity_poly.entity_id
_entity_poly.type
_entity_poly.pdbx_seq_one_letter_code
_entity_poly.pdbx_strand_id
1 'polypeptide(L)'
;MWLLRTHQELAKQLFHYDEIAKNHPAIRELTKILGKQHYGKEKKFRMVAGIHREQIITHATKSDITGVCEGNDLNSLLPIEYCYLSDPALQPLFFERFNKKKLQMMDYESKDQHRIKDIKIQGNEIVEEQSGPFIICVDTSGSMSGEREEFVKSAILAIAELTEQQDRKCYLINFSNDIACIEIERLGQNIQELANFLCQSFHGGTDLTPALLHAIHILKTKSYRNAD
;
A
#
# COMPACT_ATOMS: atom_id res chain seq x y z
N MET A 1 -9.57 -29.90 7.89
CA MET A 1 -10.24 -31.15 7.47
C MET A 1 -10.85 -32.00 8.59
N TRP A 2 -10.52 -31.83 9.87
CA TRP A 2 -11.21 -32.56 10.96
C TRP A 2 -12.60 -31.99 11.35
N LEU A 3 -12.95 -30.79 10.87
CA LEU A 3 -14.10 -29.99 11.29
C LEU A 3 -15.43 -30.30 10.56
N LEU A 4 -15.44 -31.20 9.58
CA LEU A 4 -16.63 -31.53 8.76
C LEU A 4 -17.22 -32.92 9.04
N ARG A 5 -16.80 -33.60 10.13
CA ARG A 5 -17.27 -34.96 10.45
C ARG A 5 -18.79 -35.07 10.66
N THR A 6 -19.46 -33.97 11.00
CA THR A 6 -20.92 -33.91 11.20
C THR A 6 -21.73 -33.80 9.91
N HIS A 7 -21.12 -33.46 8.77
CA HIS A 7 -21.80 -33.28 7.48
C HIS A 7 -21.05 -33.95 6.34
N GLN A 8 -21.24 -35.26 6.20
CA GLN A 8 -20.54 -36.10 5.22
C GLN A 8 -20.83 -35.68 3.76
N GLU A 9 -22.03 -35.17 3.48
CA GLU A 9 -22.42 -34.64 2.16
C GLU A 9 -21.61 -33.39 1.77
N LEU A 10 -21.53 -32.42 2.68
CA LEU A 10 -20.79 -31.16 2.48
C LEU A 10 -19.29 -31.42 2.28
N ALA A 11 -18.74 -32.37 3.05
CA ALA A 11 -17.35 -32.77 2.89
C ALA A 11 -17.08 -33.33 1.48
N LYS A 12 -17.95 -34.21 0.96
CA LYS A 12 -17.80 -34.77 -0.39
C LYS A 12 -17.83 -33.69 -1.47
N GLN A 13 -18.75 -32.72 -1.36
CA GLN A 13 -18.83 -31.62 -2.31
C GLN A 13 -17.58 -30.75 -2.29
N LEU A 14 -17.07 -30.40 -1.10
CA LEU A 14 -15.83 -29.64 -0.98
C LEU A 14 -14.62 -30.38 -1.55
N PHE A 15 -14.52 -31.70 -1.33
CA PHE A 15 -13.47 -32.51 -1.94
C PHE A 15 -13.54 -32.48 -3.47
N HIS A 16 -14.74 -32.59 -4.04
CA HIS A 16 -14.93 -32.49 -5.48
C HIS A 16 -14.47 -31.13 -6.01
N TYR A 17 -14.84 -30.03 -5.33
CA TYR A 17 -14.41 -28.69 -5.72
C TYR A 17 -12.89 -28.49 -5.58
N ASP A 18 -12.27 -29.04 -4.54
CA ASP A 18 -10.82 -29.03 -4.32
C ASP A 18 -10.06 -29.79 -5.43
N GLU A 19 -10.57 -30.95 -5.86
CA GLU A 19 -9.98 -31.69 -6.99
C GLU A 19 -10.03 -30.89 -8.29
N ILE A 20 -11.16 -30.25 -8.60
CA ILE A 20 -11.28 -29.37 -9.77
C ILE A 20 -10.31 -28.20 -9.66
N ALA A 21 -10.22 -27.55 -8.49
CA ALA A 21 -9.32 -26.41 -8.26
C ALA A 21 -7.85 -26.78 -8.49
N LYS A 22 -7.43 -27.97 -8.05
CA LYS A 22 -6.06 -28.49 -8.21
C LYS A 22 -5.73 -28.90 -9.64
N ASN A 23 -6.71 -29.37 -10.40
CA ASN A 23 -6.49 -29.85 -11.76
C ASN A 23 -6.67 -28.76 -12.82
N HIS A 24 -7.51 -27.75 -12.56
CA HIS A 24 -7.85 -26.73 -13.55
C HIS A 24 -6.75 -25.65 -13.68
N PRO A 25 -6.14 -25.45 -14.87
CA PRO A 25 -5.01 -24.53 -15.03
C PRO A 25 -5.37 -23.07 -14.70
N ALA A 26 -6.55 -22.61 -15.11
CA ALA A 26 -7.00 -21.23 -14.84
C ALA A 26 -7.14 -20.92 -13.35
N ILE A 27 -7.64 -21.86 -12.53
CA ILE A 27 -7.81 -21.66 -11.08
C ILE A 27 -6.43 -21.60 -10.40
N ARG A 28 -5.49 -22.45 -10.84
CA ARG A 28 -4.11 -22.41 -10.36
C ARG A 28 -3.39 -21.13 -10.74
N GLU A 29 -3.62 -20.63 -11.94
CA GLU A 29 -3.04 -19.36 -12.37
C GLU A 29 -3.62 -18.20 -11.56
N LEU A 30 -4.93 -18.18 -11.35
CA LEU A 30 -5.62 -17.18 -10.54
C LEU A 30 -5.10 -17.16 -9.10
N THR A 31 -5.03 -18.31 -8.43
CA THR A 31 -4.48 -18.41 -7.06
C THR A 31 -3.00 -18.04 -7.01
N LYS A 32 -2.22 -18.34 -8.05
CA LYS A 32 -0.82 -17.90 -8.14
C LYS A 32 -0.69 -16.38 -8.30
N ILE A 33 -1.53 -15.74 -9.10
CA ILE A 33 -1.52 -14.28 -9.29
C ILE A 33 -1.92 -13.59 -7.98
N LEU A 34 -3.06 -13.99 -7.41
CA LEU A 34 -3.57 -13.44 -6.15
C LEU A 34 -2.63 -13.72 -4.96
N GLY A 35 -2.01 -14.90 -4.94
CA GLY A 35 -1.07 -15.30 -3.91
C GLY A 35 0.30 -14.62 -4.03
N LYS A 36 0.82 -14.37 -5.25
CA LYS A 36 2.11 -13.70 -5.46
C LYS A 36 2.11 -12.23 -5.04
N GLN A 37 0.96 -11.56 -5.08
CA GLN A 37 0.83 -10.17 -4.64
C GLN A 37 1.29 -9.98 -3.18
N HIS A 38 1.31 -11.04 -2.36
CA HIS A 38 1.80 -11.03 -0.97
C HIS A 38 3.33 -10.89 -0.83
N TYR A 39 4.11 -11.25 -1.84
CA TYR A 39 5.59 -11.19 -1.80
C TYR A 39 6.19 -10.12 -2.72
N GLY A 40 5.37 -9.44 -3.53
CA GLY A 40 5.85 -8.72 -4.71
C GLY A 40 5.35 -7.30 -4.94
N LYS A 41 4.50 -6.72 -4.09
CA LYS A 41 4.27 -5.27 -4.17
C LYS A 41 5.56 -4.58 -3.77
N GLU A 42 6.08 -3.72 -4.65
CA GLU A 42 7.11 -2.74 -4.30
C GLU A 42 6.79 -2.18 -2.93
N LYS A 43 7.79 -2.10 -2.05
CA LYS A 43 7.69 -1.42 -0.77
C LYS A 43 7.24 0.01 -1.05
N LYS A 44 5.93 0.24 -1.10
CA LYS A 44 5.38 1.58 -1.23
C LYS A 44 5.64 2.22 0.11
N PHE A 45 6.55 3.18 0.11
CA PHE A 45 6.81 4.03 1.24
C PHE A 45 5.50 4.75 1.60
N ARG A 46 4.70 4.16 2.49
CA ARG A 46 3.60 4.86 3.13
C ARG A 46 4.24 5.87 4.07
N MET A 47 4.30 7.13 3.64
CA MET A 47 4.53 8.27 4.52
C MET A 47 3.34 8.36 5.49
N VAL A 48 3.29 7.52 6.51
CA VAL A 48 2.41 7.73 7.67
C VAL A 48 3.07 8.84 8.48
N ALA A 49 2.61 10.07 8.26
CA ALA A 49 3.01 11.27 8.99
C ALA A 49 4.52 11.41 9.21
N GLY A 50 5.26 11.42 8.11
CA GLY A 50 6.62 11.93 8.06
C GLY A 50 6.70 12.78 6.82
N ILE A 51 6.19 14.00 6.88
CA ILE A 51 6.48 15.00 5.84
C ILE A 51 8.01 15.11 5.82
N HIS A 52 8.66 14.44 4.86
CA HIS A 52 9.92 14.92 4.36
C HIS A 52 9.56 16.18 3.58
N ARG A 53 9.35 17.27 4.32
CA ARG A 53 9.58 18.60 3.77
C ARG A 53 11.05 18.49 3.43
N GLU A 54 11.35 18.21 2.15
CA GLU A 54 12.56 18.75 1.55
C GLU A 54 12.73 20.11 2.18
N GLN A 55 13.85 20.26 2.88
CA GLN A 55 14.17 21.50 3.56
C GLN A 55 13.89 22.59 2.53
N ILE A 56 12.80 23.32 2.73
CA ILE A 56 12.73 24.66 2.17
C ILE A 56 13.84 25.31 2.97
N ILE A 57 15.04 25.31 2.39
CA ILE A 57 16.15 26.10 2.86
C ILE A 57 15.63 27.52 2.67
N THR A 58 14.88 27.96 3.67
CA THR A 58 14.63 29.37 3.89
C THR A 58 16.02 29.85 4.25
N HIS A 59 16.72 30.42 3.26
CA HIS A 59 17.91 31.19 3.53
C HIS A 59 17.52 32.13 4.66
N ALA A 60 18.14 31.94 5.83
CA ALA A 60 17.92 32.81 6.96
C ALA A 60 17.97 34.24 6.43
N THR A 61 16.91 35.00 6.63
CA THR A 61 16.96 36.43 6.35
C THR A 61 18.10 36.94 7.21
N LYS A 62 19.18 37.36 6.53
CA LYS A 62 20.35 38.03 7.08
C LYS A 62 19.88 39.29 7.80
N SER A 63 19.40 39.10 9.02
CA SER A 63 18.45 40.04 9.64
C SER A 63 19.15 41.12 10.44
N ASP A 64 20.41 40.90 10.86
CA ASP A 64 21.25 41.93 11.47
C ASP A 64 22.72 41.74 11.03
N ILE A 65 23.30 42.76 10.38
CA ILE A 65 24.74 42.80 10.05
C ILE A 65 25.49 43.27 11.30
N THR A 66 26.35 42.42 11.85
CA THR A 66 27.12 42.73 13.07
C THR A 66 28.51 43.29 12.76
N GLY A 67 29.07 42.98 11.58
CA GLY A 67 30.40 43.45 11.20
C GLY A 67 30.93 42.82 9.92
N VAL A 68 32.26 42.74 9.81
CA VAL A 68 32.98 42.10 8.71
C VAL A 68 33.91 41.04 9.29
N CYS A 69 33.91 39.84 8.69
CA CYS A 69 34.77 38.73 9.07
C CYS A 69 35.49 38.15 7.83
N GLU A 70 36.46 37.25 8.06
CA GLU A 70 37.16 36.54 6.99
C GLU A 70 36.56 35.12 6.81
N GLY A 71 36.34 34.71 5.56
CA GLY A 71 35.82 33.39 5.24
C GLY A 71 35.85 33.08 3.74
N ASN A 72 34.92 32.22 3.30
CA ASN A 72 34.78 31.81 1.90
C ASN A 72 33.32 31.59 1.46
N ASP A 73 32.35 32.15 2.17
CA ASP A 73 30.95 32.10 1.74
C ASP A 73 30.67 33.13 0.63
N LEU A 74 30.50 32.63 -0.59
CA LEU A 74 30.23 33.45 -1.77
C LEU A 74 28.95 34.26 -1.66
N ASN A 75 27.99 33.91 -0.80
CA ASN A 75 26.74 34.67 -0.66
C ASN A 75 26.88 35.87 0.30
N SER A 76 28.00 35.98 1.00
CA SER A 76 28.22 36.93 2.08
C SER A 76 29.41 37.86 1.82
N LEU A 77 30.11 37.70 0.70
CA LEU A 77 31.27 38.52 0.35
C LEU A 77 30.95 40.01 0.29
N LEU A 78 31.93 40.83 0.69
CA LEU A 78 31.85 42.25 0.44
C LEU A 78 31.90 42.55 -1.07
N PRO A 79 31.22 43.61 -1.56
CA PRO A 79 31.22 43.98 -2.97
C PRO A 79 32.61 44.07 -3.61
N ILE A 80 33.61 44.53 -2.85
CA ILE A 80 35.00 44.65 -3.32
C ILE A 80 35.63 43.29 -3.67
N GLU A 81 35.29 42.21 -2.97
CA GLU A 81 35.82 40.88 -3.26
C GLU A 81 35.27 40.36 -4.60
N TYR A 82 34.03 40.71 -4.98
CA TYR A 82 33.50 40.40 -6.32
C TYR A 82 34.20 41.20 -7.42
N CYS A 83 34.67 42.42 -7.14
CA CYS A 83 35.47 43.17 -8.10
C CYS A 83 36.79 42.45 -8.41
N TYR A 84 37.45 41.85 -7.41
CA TYR A 84 38.65 41.04 -7.63
C TYR A 84 38.38 39.77 -8.45
N LEU A 85 37.20 39.16 -8.28
CA LEU A 85 36.78 38.02 -9.11
C LEU A 85 36.47 38.43 -10.55
N SER A 86 35.98 39.65 -10.78
CA SER A 86 35.53 40.13 -12.09
C SER A 86 36.67 40.59 -13.00
N ASP A 87 37.80 41.03 -12.42
CA ASP A 87 38.98 41.47 -13.18
C ASP A 87 39.95 40.29 -13.39
N PRO A 88 40.22 39.87 -14.65
CA PRO A 88 41.13 38.76 -14.95
C PRO A 88 42.54 38.92 -14.35
N ALA A 89 43.02 40.16 -14.15
CA ALA A 89 44.33 40.41 -13.56
C ALA A 89 44.35 40.14 -12.04
N LEU A 90 43.22 40.30 -11.35
CA LEU A 90 43.09 40.17 -9.90
C LEU A 90 42.43 38.85 -9.47
N GLN A 91 41.87 38.11 -10.43
CA GLN A 91 41.25 36.82 -10.22
C GLN A 91 42.16 35.78 -9.51
N PRO A 92 43.47 35.69 -9.81
CA PRO A 92 44.36 34.77 -9.07
C PRO A 92 44.44 35.09 -7.58
N LEU A 93 44.43 36.38 -7.21
CA LEU A 93 44.44 36.83 -5.82
C LEU A 93 43.15 36.45 -5.10
N PHE A 94 42.01 36.57 -5.78
CA PHE A 94 40.72 36.11 -5.24
C PHE A 94 40.75 34.61 -4.93
N PHE A 95 41.18 33.77 -5.87
CA PHE A 95 41.21 32.31 -5.67
C PHE A 95 42.21 31.89 -4.58
N GLU A 96 43.36 32.57 -4.47
CA GLU A 96 44.29 32.33 -3.38
C GLU A 96 43.65 32.60 -2.01
N ARG A 97 42.97 33.74 -1.88
CA ARG A 97 42.28 34.13 -0.64
C ARG A 97 41.06 33.26 -0.36
N PHE A 98 40.33 32.84 -1.38
CA PHE A 98 39.20 31.90 -1.29
C PHE A 98 39.64 30.55 -0.70
N ASN A 99 40.72 29.97 -1.24
CA ASN A 99 41.27 28.70 -0.77
C ASN A 99 41.77 28.79 0.67
N LYS A 100 42.34 29.94 1.05
CA LYS A 100 42.81 30.21 2.42
C LYS A 100 41.70 30.64 3.39
N LYS A 101 40.45 30.78 2.93
CA LYS A 101 39.31 31.33 3.69
C LYS A 101 39.59 32.72 4.27
N LYS A 102 40.22 33.59 3.49
CA LYS A 102 40.63 34.96 3.85
C LYS A 102 39.92 36.05 3.05
N LEU A 103 38.75 35.74 2.48
CA LEU A 103 37.93 36.76 1.81
C LEU A 103 37.10 37.51 2.83
N GLN A 104 36.95 38.82 2.65
CA GLN A 104 36.12 39.64 3.53
C GLN A 104 34.63 39.42 3.22
N MET A 105 33.87 39.05 4.24
CA MET A 105 32.44 38.81 4.17
C MET A 105 31.71 39.57 5.28
N MET A 106 30.45 39.91 5.05
CA MET A 106 29.55 40.45 6.07
C MET A 106 29.29 39.37 7.11
N ASP A 107 29.42 39.76 8.39
CA ASP A 107 29.10 38.91 9.53
C ASP A 107 27.64 39.12 9.95
N TYR A 108 26.95 38.01 10.23
CA TYR A 108 25.53 38.01 10.57
C TYR A 108 25.32 37.27 11.89
N GLU A 109 24.57 37.87 12.80
CA GLU A 109 24.14 37.21 14.03
C GLU A 109 22.67 36.79 13.89
N SER A 110 22.42 35.50 13.66
CA SER A 110 21.05 34.98 13.65
C SER A 110 20.55 34.82 15.09
N LYS A 111 19.60 35.67 15.52
CA LYS A 111 18.90 35.51 16.80
C LYS A 111 17.78 34.46 16.81
N ASP A 112 17.52 33.80 15.69
CA ASP A 112 16.58 32.68 15.63
C ASP A 112 17.29 31.32 15.80
N GLN A 113 17.67 31.03 17.05
CA GLN A 113 17.79 29.64 17.48
C GLN A 113 16.43 29.15 17.96
N HIS A 114 15.49 28.95 17.04
CA HIS A 114 14.41 28.01 17.33
C HIS A 114 15.04 26.62 17.44
N ARG A 115 15.37 26.22 18.67
CA ARG A 115 15.56 24.82 19.04
C ARG A 115 14.27 24.09 18.71
N ILE A 116 14.19 23.56 17.50
CA ILE A 116 13.27 22.47 17.20
C ILE A 116 13.67 21.39 18.19
N LYS A 117 12.80 21.10 19.17
CA LYS A 117 13.00 19.99 20.11
C LYS A 117 13.40 18.78 19.28
N ASP A 118 14.52 18.16 19.62
CA ASP A 118 14.90 16.84 19.14
C ASP A 118 13.81 15.83 19.57
N ILE A 119 12.71 15.79 18.83
CA ILE A 119 11.82 14.64 18.87
C ILE A 119 12.54 13.61 18.01
N LYS A 120 13.33 12.75 18.65
CA LYS A 120 13.78 11.49 18.06
C LYS A 120 12.53 10.63 17.81
N ILE A 121 11.83 10.89 16.71
CA ILE A 121 10.88 9.94 16.17
C ILE A 121 11.75 8.87 15.51
N GLN A 122 11.73 7.66 16.07
CA GLN A 122 12.40 6.51 15.48
C GLN A 122 11.99 6.40 14.01
N GLY A 123 13.00 6.30 13.14
CA GLY A 123 12.85 6.42 11.70
C GLY A 123 11.96 5.33 11.09
N ASN A 124 11.34 5.72 9.98
CA ASN A 124 10.71 4.90 8.94
C ASN A 124 10.67 3.39 9.22
N GLU A 125 9.59 2.93 9.85
CA GLU A 125 9.20 1.55 9.66
C GLU A 125 8.86 1.38 8.18
N ILE A 126 9.63 0.53 7.49
CA ILE A 126 9.18 -0.07 6.24
C ILE A 126 7.99 -0.93 6.64
N VAL A 127 6.79 -0.34 6.64
CA VAL A 127 5.57 -1.12 6.74
C VAL A 127 5.45 -1.82 5.40
N GLU A 128 5.75 -3.12 5.38
CA GLU A 128 5.33 -3.97 4.28
C GLU A 128 3.82 -3.73 4.13
N GLU A 129 3.43 -3.14 3.00
CA GLU A 129 2.04 -2.88 2.72
C GLU A 129 1.40 -4.25 2.51
N GLN A 130 0.88 -4.83 3.60
CA GLN A 130 0.25 -6.13 3.57
C GLN A 130 -0.83 -6.10 2.49
N SER A 131 -0.82 -7.13 1.63
CA SER A 131 -1.86 -7.29 0.62
C SER A 131 -3.22 -7.25 1.31
N GLY A 132 -4.10 -6.36 0.83
CA GLY A 132 -5.42 -6.20 1.43
C GLY A 132 -6.26 -7.48 1.31
N PRO A 133 -7.40 -7.57 1.97
CA PRO A 133 -8.27 -8.75 1.86
C PRO A 133 -8.85 -8.93 0.45
N PHE A 134 -9.58 -10.01 0.20
CA PHE A 134 -10.25 -10.26 -1.07
C PHE A 134 -11.71 -9.83 -1.01
N ILE A 135 -12.25 -9.25 -2.09
CA ILE A 135 -13.69 -9.08 -2.28
C ILE A 135 -14.10 -9.79 -3.58
N ILE A 136 -14.85 -10.87 -3.45
CA ILE A 136 -15.26 -11.72 -4.57
C ILE A 136 -16.75 -11.48 -4.83
N CYS A 137 -17.08 -10.95 -6.01
CA CYS A 137 -18.45 -10.87 -6.48
C CYS A 137 -18.74 -12.04 -7.43
N VAL A 138 -19.79 -12.80 -7.15
CA VAL A 138 -20.14 -14.04 -7.87
C VAL A 138 -21.53 -13.92 -8.45
N ASP A 139 -21.62 -14.05 -9.78
CA ASP A 139 -22.90 -14.14 -10.48
C ASP A 139 -23.56 -15.48 -10.15
N THR A 140 -24.74 -15.42 -9.52
CA THR A 140 -25.58 -16.58 -9.20
C THR A 140 -26.81 -16.72 -10.10
N SER A 141 -26.80 -16.10 -11.28
CA SER A 141 -27.89 -16.21 -12.25
C SER A 141 -28.00 -17.61 -12.85
N GLY A 142 -29.17 -17.93 -13.42
CA GLY A 142 -29.41 -19.24 -14.03
C GLY A 142 -28.45 -19.59 -15.17
N SER A 143 -27.80 -18.60 -15.80
CA SER A 143 -26.82 -18.81 -16.87
C SER A 143 -25.52 -19.48 -16.41
N MET A 144 -25.29 -19.47 -15.10
CA MET A 144 -24.11 -20.04 -14.46
C MET A 144 -24.30 -21.51 -14.06
N SER A 145 -25.50 -22.08 -14.19
CA SER A 145 -25.77 -23.47 -13.80
C SER A 145 -24.88 -24.49 -14.55
N GLY A 146 -24.53 -25.59 -13.90
CA GLY A 146 -23.74 -26.69 -14.48
C GLY A 146 -22.22 -26.48 -14.30
N GLU A 147 -21.43 -26.69 -15.35
CA GLU A 147 -19.97 -26.65 -15.25
C GLU A 147 -19.42 -25.29 -14.76
N ARG A 148 -20.08 -24.17 -15.12
CA ARG A 148 -19.63 -22.83 -14.70
C ARG A 148 -19.80 -22.63 -13.20
N GLU A 149 -20.88 -23.17 -12.64
CA GLU A 149 -21.16 -23.16 -11.21
C GLU A 149 -20.10 -23.96 -10.45
N GLU A 150 -19.80 -25.18 -10.91
CA GLU A 150 -18.74 -26.01 -10.30
C GLU A 150 -17.38 -25.32 -10.37
N PHE A 151 -17.03 -24.76 -11.54
CA PHE A 151 -15.79 -24.00 -11.73
C PHE A 151 -15.68 -22.81 -10.76
N VAL A 152 -16.74 -22.00 -10.63
CA VAL A 152 -16.73 -20.83 -9.75
C VAL A 152 -16.63 -21.25 -8.28
N LYS A 153 -17.36 -22.29 -7.85
CA LYS A 153 -17.27 -22.81 -6.47
C LYS A 153 -15.87 -23.32 -6.15
N SER A 154 -15.24 -24.03 -7.08
CA SER A 154 -13.83 -24.43 -6.99
C SER A 154 -12.88 -23.24 -6.91
N ALA A 155 -13.10 -22.19 -7.70
CA ALA A 155 -12.30 -20.99 -7.65
C ALA A 155 -12.42 -20.26 -6.30
N ILE A 156 -13.65 -20.13 -5.78
CA ILE A 156 -13.90 -19.53 -4.46
C ILE A 156 -13.18 -20.33 -3.37
N LEU A 157 -13.29 -21.66 -3.39
CA LEU A 157 -12.62 -22.52 -2.41
C LEU A 157 -11.10 -22.34 -2.45
N ALA A 158 -10.51 -22.29 -3.65
CA ALA A 158 -9.08 -22.09 -3.83
C ALA A 158 -8.61 -20.70 -3.34
N ILE A 159 -9.40 -19.65 -3.54
CA ILE A 159 -9.11 -18.32 -2.99
C ILE A 159 -9.28 -18.32 -1.47
N ALA A 160 -10.30 -19.02 -0.94
CA ALA A 160 -10.52 -19.14 0.49
C ALA A 160 -9.34 -19.86 1.17
N GLU A 161 -8.66 -20.81 0.53
CA GLU A 161 -7.43 -21.40 1.04
C GLU A 161 -6.28 -20.39 1.20
N LEU A 162 -6.23 -19.36 0.36
CA LEU A 162 -5.24 -18.29 0.50
C LEU A 162 -5.45 -17.47 1.78
N THR A 163 -6.68 -17.42 2.32
CA THR A 163 -6.97 -16.68 3.56
C THR A 163 -6.20 -17.26 4.75
N GLU A 164 -6.08 -18.58 4.82
CA GLU A 164 -5.34 -19.29 5.87
C GLU A 164 -3.82 -19.16 5.68
N GLN A 165 -3.35 -19.19 4.43
CA GLN A 165 -1.91 -19.13 4.11
C GLN A 165 -1.31 -17.73 4.24
N GLN A 166 -2.13 -16.70 4.02
CA GLN A 166 -1.68 -15.30 3.91
C GLN A 166 -2.25 -14.38 4.99
N ASP A 167 -3.07 -14.90 5.92
CA ASP A 167 -3.78 -14.13 6.95
C ASP A 167 -4.57 -12.95 6.36
N ARG A 168 -5.16 -13.17 5.18
CA ARG A 168 -5.97 -12.18 4.44
C ARG A 168 -7.43 -12.58 4.55
N LYS A 169 -8.29 -11.66 4.99
CA LYS A 169 -9.74 -11.89 4.98
C LYS A 169 -10.26 -12.02 3.55
N CYS A 170 -11.40 -12.68 3.39
CA CYS A 170 -12.13 -12.77 2.13
C CYS A 170 -13.59 -12.39 2.39
N TYR A 171 -14.17 -11.56 1.53
CA TYR A 171 -15.59 -11.22 1.55
C TYR A 171 -16.21 -11.68 0.25
N LEU A 172 -17.24 -12.51 0.35
CA LEU A 172 -17.91 -13.11 -0.80
C LEU A 172 -19.31 -12.52 -0.93
N ILE A 173 -19.65 -12.09 -2.14
CA ILE A 173 -20.92 -11.46 -2.49
C ILE A 173 -21.52 -12.24 -3.66
N ASN A 174 -22.51 -13.09 -3.39
CA ASN A 174 -23.33 -13.69 -4.42
C ASN A 174 -24.38 -12.69 -4.87
N PHE A 175 -24.64 -12.61 -6.18
CA PHE A 175 -25.66 -11.72 -6.73
C PHE A 175 -26.47 -12.38 -7.84
N SER A 176 -27.79 -12.21 -7.78
CA SER A 176 -28.72 -12.52 -8.85
C SER A 176 -29.78 -11.42 -8.93
N ASN A 177 -31.00 -11.66 -8.45
CA ASN A 177 -32.01 -10.62 -8.21
C ASN A 177 -31.75 -9.86 -6.91
N ASP A 178 -31.13 -10.54 -5.93
CA ASP A 178 -30.74 -10.02 -4.63
C ASP A 178 -29.29 -10.40 -4.35
N ILE A 179 -28.73 -9.90 -3.25
CA ILE A 179 -27.37 -10.23 -2.80
C ILE A 179 -27.36 -11.07 -1.53
N ALA A 180 -26.43 -12.01 -1.46
CA ALA A 180 -26.09 -12.75 -0.26
C ALA A 180 -24.59 -12.60 0.01
N CYS A 181 -24.21 -12.37 1.27
CA CYS A 181 -22.82 -12.08 1.62
C CYS A 181 -22.32 -12.97 2.76
N ILE A 182 -21.04 -13.29 2.74
CA ILE A 182 -20.32 -13.98 3.82
C ILE A 182 -18.90 -13.43 3.96
N GLU A 183 -18.45 -13.27 5.20
CA GLU A 183 -17.05 -12.93 5.54
C GLU A 183 -16.31 -14.19 6.00
N ILE A 184 -15.13 -14.41 5.44
CA ILE A 184 -14.24 -15.52 5.75
C ILE A 184 -12.96 -14.90 6.29
N GLU A 185 -12.77 -14.98 7.59
CA GLU A 185 -11.53 -14.50 8.22
C GLU A 185 -10.44 -15.55 8.10
N ARG A 186 -10.79 -16.80 8.40
CA ARG A 186 -9.92 -17.97 8.29
C ARG A 186 -10.73 -19.17 7.82
N LEU A 187 -10.25 -19.84 6.78
CA LEU A 187 -10.93 -21.01 6.23
C LEU A 187 -11.20 -22.08 7.31
N GLY A 188 -10.26 -22.32 8.21
CA GLY A 188 -10.45 -23.27 9.30
C GLY A 188 -11.66 -22.98 10.20
N GLN A 189 -12.00 -21.70 10.39
CA GLN A 189 -13.12 -21.29 11.25
C GLN A 189 -14.44 -21.23 10.47
N ASN A 190 -14.41 -20.70 9.24
CA ASN A 190 -15.61 -20.44 8.45
C ASN A 190 -15.96 -21.56 7.45
N ILE A 191 -15.28 -22.71 7.45
CA ILE A 191 -15.47 -23.76 6.44
C ILE A 191 -16.92 -24.24 6.31
N GLN A 192 -17.66 -24.33 7.42
CA GLN A 192 -19.07 -24.77 7.40
C GLN A 192 -19.98 -23.71 6.80
N GLU A 193 -19.74 -22.44 7.14
CA GLU A 193 -20.49 -21.31 6.60
C GLU A 193 -20.23 -21.16 5.11
N LEU A 194 -18.96 -21.27 4.70
CA LEU A 194 -18.58 -21.29 3.29
C LEU A 194 -19.23 -22.48 2.56
N ALA A 195 -19.19 -23.69 3.12
CA ALA A 195 -19.82 -24.85 2.49
C ALA A 195 -21.31 -24.62 2.26
N ASN A 196 -22.04 -24.16 3.29
CA ASN A 196 -23.46 -23.84 3.20
C ASN A 196 -23.74 -22.75 2.16
N PHE A 197 -22.86 -21.74 2.10
CA PHE A 197 -22.96 -20.65 1.14
C PHE A 197 -22.73 -21.12 -0.30
N LEU A 198 -21.75 -22.02 -0.53
CA LEU A 198 -21.51 -22.66 -1.83
C LEU A 198 -22.64 -23.62 -2.22
N CYS A 199 -23.38 -24.20 -1.28
CA CYS A 199 -24.53 -25.05 -1.59
C CYS A 199 -25.75 -24.26 -2.08
N GLN A 200 -25.77 -22.93 -1.92
CA GLN A 200 -26.83 -22.10 -2.48
C GLN A 200 -26.82 -22.22 -4.01
N SER A 201 -28.00 -22.45 -4.57
CA SER A 201 -28.16 -22.75 -5.99
C SER A 201 -28.39 -21.50 -6.82
N PHE A 202 -27.98 -21.57 -8.09
CA PHE A 202 -27.90 -20.45 -9.00
C PHE A 202 -29.22 -20.31 -9.77
N HIS A 203 -30.18 -19.61 -9.17
CA HIS A 203 -31.51 -19.41 -9.74
C HIS A 203 -31.87 -17.93 -9.76
N GLY A 204 -32.20 -17.39 -10.93
CA GLY A 204 -32.64 -16.01 -11.07
C GLY A 204 -32.06 -15.28 -12.28
N GLY A 205 -32.36 -13.99 -12.35
CA GLY A 205 -31.75 -13.03 -13.27
C GLY A 205 -30.41 -12.52 -12.77
N THR A 206 -29.97 -11.39 -13.32
CA THR A 206 -28.66 -10.79 -13.06
C THR A 206 -28.83 -9.30 -12.80
N ASP A 207 -28.58 -8.86 -11.57
CA ASP A 207 -28.42 -7.45 -11.20
C ASP A 207 -27.13 -7.27 -10.40
N LEU A 208 -26.13 -6.68 -11.04
CA LEU A 208 -24.83 -6.40 -10.44
C LEU A 208 -24.86 -5.17 -9.52
N THR A 209 -25.85 -4.28 -9.69
CA THR A 209 -25.86 -2.95 -9.06
C THR A 209 -25.80 -3.04 -7.52
N PRO A 210 -26.62 -3.86 -6.86
CA PRO A 210 -26.59 -3.97 -5.40
C PRO A 210 -25.25 -4.56 -4.91
N ALA A 211 -24.68 -5.53 -5.63
CA ALA A 211 -23.42 -6.15 -5.27
C ALA A 211 -22.25 -5.17 -5.36
N LEU A 212 -22.21 -4.35 -6.42
CA LEU A 212 -21.16 -3.35 -6.60
C LEU A 212 -21.26 -2.23 -5.56
N LEU A 213 -22.48 -1.75 -5.26
CA LEU A 213 -22.70 -0.76 -4.21
C LEU A 213 -22.28 -1.31 -2.84
N HIS A 214 -22.59 -2.57 -2.56
CA HIS A 214 -22.20 -3.24 -1.33
C HIS A 214 -20.68 -3.44 -1.26
N ALA A 215 -20.04 -3.89 -2.34
CA ALA A 215 -18.59 -4.02 -2.42
C ALA A 215 -17.89 -2.68 -2.16
N ILE A 216 -18.39 -1.58 -2.73
CA ILE A 216 -17.87 -0.22 -2.48
C ILE A 216 -18.07 0.19 -1.01
N HIS A 217 -19.19 -0.19 -0.40
CA HIS A 217 -19.43 0.06 1.02
C HIS A 217 -18.41 -0.67 1.89
N ILE A 218 -18.16 -1.96 1.60
CA ILE A 218 -17.17 -2.78 2.30
C ILE A 218 -15.76 -2.22 2.10
N LEU A 219 -15.38 -1.82 0.87
CA LEU A 219 -14.07 -1.19 0.58
C LEU A 219 -13.80 0.09 1.40
N LYS A 220 -14.85 0.83 1.79
CA LYS A 220 -14.72 2.03 2.63
C LYS A 220 -14.48 1.70 4.11
N THR A 221 -14.73 0.47 4.54
CA THR A 221 -14.44 0.03 5.91
C THR A 221 -12.94 -0.14 6.11
N LYS A 222 -12.44 0.08 7.34
CA LYS A 222 -11.01 -0.04 7.63
C LYS A 222 -10.47 -1.45 7.40
N SER A 223 -11.31 -2.47 7.59
CA SER A 223 -10.94 -3.88 7.48
C SER A 223 -10.66 -4.33 6.05
N TYR A 224 -11.23 -3.64 5.04
CA TYR A 224 -11.13 -4.00 3.62
C TYR A 224 -10.40 -2.98 2.75
N ARG A 225 -9.55 -2.17 3.37
CA ARG A 225 -8.73 -1.19 2.64
C ARG A 225 -7.71 -1.91 1.75
N ASN A 226 -7.53 -1.43 0.53
CA ASN A 226 -6.64 -2.02 -0.49
C ASN A 226 -7.01 -3.46 -0.86
N ALA A 227 -8.28 -3.85 -0.72
CA ALA A 227 -8.73 -5.18 -1.12
C ALA A 227 -8.53 -5.40 -2.62
N ASP A 228 -8.21 -6.64 -2.98
CA ASP A 228 -8.14 -7.13 -4.36
C ASP A 228 -9.52 -7.60 -4.84
#